data_AF-A0A2W6SLZ5-F1
#
_entry.id   AF-A0A2W6SLZ5-F1
#
_cell.length_a   1.000
_cell.length_b   1.000
_cell.length_c   1.000
_cell.angle_alpha   90.00
_cell.angle_beta   90.00
_cell.angle_gamma   90.00
#
_symmetry.space_group_name_H-M   'P 1'
#
loop_
_entity.id
_entity.type
_entity.pdbx_description
1 polymer ?
#
loop_
_entity_poly.entity_id
_entity_poly.type
_entity_poly.pdbx_seq_one_letter_code
_entity_poly.pdbx_strand_id
1 'polypeptide(L)' 'MKQNTDSSSFSLLPDAGGYDPIEDRLRANVRATIEAMFEEELAVFLGRLRYGRGNERAKGYRHGHRDRQLTGTFGTETVR' A
#
# COMPACT_ATOMS: atom_id res chain seq x y z
N MET A 1 -27.08 22.52 -0.11
CA MET A 1 -26.33 22.10 -1.31
C MET A 1 -25.55 20.84 -0.97
N LYS A 2 -25.87 19.71 -1.59
CA LYS A 2 -25.08 18.48 -1.48
C LYS A 2 -24.01 18.55 -2.56
N GLN A 3 -22.76 18.78 -2.18
CA GLN A 3 -21.64 18.69 -3.10
C GLN A 3 -21.41 17.21 -3.36
N ASN A 4 -21.93 16.70 -4.46
CA ASN A 4 -21.55 15.40 -4.95
C ASN A 4 -20.11 15.58 -5.46
N THR A 5 -19.13 15.19 -4.64
CA THR A 5 -17.76 15.00 -5.12
C THR A 5 -17.86 13.96 -6.21
N ASP A 6 -17.86 14.42 -7.45
CA ASP A 6 -17.70 13.58 -8.62
C ASP A 6 -16.31 12.98 -8.48
N SER A 7 -16.23 11.82 -7.82
CA SER A 7 -15.08 10.94 -7.86
C SER A 7 -14.96 10.55 -9.32
N SER A 8 -14.34 11.43 -10.11
CA SER A 8 -13.93 11.18 -11.47
C SER A 8 -13.20 9.86 -11.39
N SER A 9 -13.90 8.82 -11.82
CA SER A 9 -13.32 7.51 -11.99
C SER A 9 -12.25 7.78 -13.03
N PHE A 10 -11.01 7.91 -12.57
CA PHE A 10 -9.85 7.57 -13.38
C PHE A 10 -10.06 6.10 -13.71
N SER A 11 -10.91 5.88 -14.69
CA SER A 11 -11.03 4.66 -15.43
C SER A 11 -9.66 4.57 -16.03
N LEU A 12 -8.77 3.85 -15.37
CA LEU A 12 -7.51 3.40 -15.92
C LEU A 12 -7.95 2.70 -17.19
N LEU A 13 -7.83 3.44 -18.30
CA LEU A 13 -8.33 3.02 -19.59
C LEU A 13 -7.87 1.57 -19.75
N PRO A 14 -8.73 0.63 -20.17
CA PRO A 14 -8.25 -0.64 -20.67
C PRO A 14 -7.42 -0.24 -21.89
N ASP A 15 -6.13 -0.08 -21.66
CA ASP A 15 -5.24 0.47 -22.64
C ASP A 15 -5.27 -0.46 -23.85
N ALA A 16 -5.23 0.18 -25.02
CA ALA A 16 -5.00 -0.48 -26.27
C ALA A 16 -3.54 -0.97 -26.31
N GLY A 17 -3.20 -1.98 -25.49
CA GLY A 17 -1.98 -2.80 -25.54
C GLY A 17 -0.61 -2.12 -25.52
N GLY A 18 -0.52 -0.82 -25.21
CA GLY A 18 0.69 -0.01 -25.11
C GLY A 18 1.21 0.21 -23.68
N TYR A 19 2.52 0.32 -23.56
CA TYR A 19 3.20 0.66 -22.31
C TYR A 19 2.94 2.13 -21.90
N ASP A 20 2.33 2.36 -20.72
CA ASP A 20 2.18 3.70 -20.12
C ASP A 20 3.16 3.91 -18.95
N PRO A 21 4.26 4.66 -19.15
CA PRO A 21 5.27 4.87 -18.11
C PRO A 21 4.78 5.69 -16.91
N ILE A 22 3.75 6.52 -17.09
CA ILE A 22 3.21 7.34 -16.01
C ILE A 22 2.38 6.45 -15.08
N GLU A 23 1.52 5.63 -15.66
CA GLU A 23 0.67 4.70 -14.91
C GLU A 23 1.49 3.66 -14.16
N ASP A 24 2.52 3.10 -14.80
CA ASP A 24 3.42 2.13 -14.15
C ASP A 24 4.12 2.73 -12.92
N ARG A 25 4.60 3.97 -13.05
CA ARG A 25 5.23 4.67 -11.94
C ARG A 25 4.21 4.99 -10.84
N LEU A 26 2.99 5.37 -11.20
CA LEU A 26 1.91 5.59 -10.23
C LEU A 26 1.63 4.31 -9.44
N ARG A 27 1.44 3.16 -10.11
CA ARG A 27 1.22 1.87 -9.44
C ARG A 27 2.37 1.48 -8.54
N ALA A 28 3.61 1.67 -8.98
CA ALA A 28 4.80 1.42 -8.15
C ALA A 28 4.82 2.30 -6.89
N ASN A 29 4.48 3.58 -7.01
CA ASN A 29 4.40 4.49 -5.86
C ASN A 29 3.28 4.10 -4.90
N VAL A 30 2.11 3.74 -5.41
CA VAL A 30 0.97 3.30 -4.60
C VAL A 30 1.35 2.04 -3.81
N ARG A 31 1.94 1.04 -4.45
CA ARG A 31 2.42 -0.18 -3.80
C ARG A 31 3.41 0.13 -2.68
N ALA A 32 4.45 0.92 -2.98
CA ALA A 32 5.47 1.29 -2.00
C ALA A 32 4.89 2.07 -0.81
N THR A 33 3.92 2.95 -1.06
CA THR A 33 3.24 3.72 -0.01
C THR A 33 2.44 2.81 0.92
N ILE A 34 1.64 1.89 0.36
CA ILE A 34 0.83 0.96 1.15
C ILE A 34 1.72 0.04 2.00
N GLU A 35 2.78 -0.52 1.41
CA GLU A 35 3.73 -1.38 2.13
C GLU A 35 4.45 -0.64 3.27
N ALA A 36 4.85 0.61 3.04
CA ALA A 36 5.44 1.45 4.08
C ALA A 36 4.46 1.71 5.23
N MET A 37 3.19 2.00 4.94
CA MET A 37 2.16 2.21 5.96
C MET A 37 1.96 0.95 6.82
N PHE A 38 1.88 -0.24 6.22
CA PHE A 38 1.77 -1.48 6.99
C PHE A 38 2.98 -1.72 7.90
N GLU A 39 4.17 -1.39 7.43
CA GLU A 39 5.40 -1.52 8.21
C GLU A 39 5.45 -0.57 9.41
N GLU A 40 4.98 0.66 9.23
CA GLU A 40 4.85 1.67 10.28
C GLU A 40 3.80 1.26 11.31
N GLU A 41 2.60 0.85 10.87
CA GLU A 41 1.55 0.36 11.76
C GLU A 41 2.01 -0.85 12.58
N LEU A 42 2.73 -1.78 11.94
CA LEU A 42 3.30 -2.95 12.62
C LEU A 42 4.39 -2.56 13.62
N ALA A 43 5.23 -1.56 13.31
CA ALA A 43 6.23 -1.06 14.24
C ALA A 43 5.59 -0.41 15.47
N VAL A 44 4.52 0.38 15.29
CA VAL A 44 3.74 0.97 16.37
C VAL A 44 3.09 -0.13 17.22
N PHE A 45 2.47 -1.12 16.58
CA PHE A 45 1.85 -2.24 17.28
C PHE A 45 2.86 -3.03 18.12
N LEU A 46 4.04 -3.34 17.56
CA LEU A 46 5.10 -4.07 18.26
C LEU A 46 5.85 -3.22 19.29
N GLY A 47 5.72 -1.89 19.21
CA GLY A 47 6.44 -0.91 20.05
C GLY A 47 7.93 -0.79 19.70
N ARG A 48 8.34 -1.23 18.50
CA ARG A 48 9.74 -1.14 18.05
C ARG A 48 9.88 -1.20 16.54
N LEU A 49 10.89 -0.51 16.03
CA LEU A 49 11.33 -0.63 14.64
C LEU A 49 11.91 -2.03 14.35
N ARG A 50 12.08 -2.33 13.07
CA ARG A 50 12.71 -3.58 12.63
C ARG A 50 14.13 -3.68 13.20
N TYR A 51 14.44 -4.83 13.81
CA TYR A 51 15.68 -5.08 14.56
C TYR A 51 15.94 -4.14 15.75
N GLY A 52 14.98 -3.27 16.09
CA GLY A 52 15.05 -2.43 17.28
C GLY A 52 15.19 -3.28 18.54
N ARG A 53 16.18 -2.95 19.36
CA ARG A 53 16.35 -3.55 20.68
C ARG A 53 15.55 -2.69 21.67
N GLY A 54 14.55 -3.30 22.30
CA GLY A 54 13.76 -2.66 23.34
C GLY A 54 14.17 -3.18 24.71
N ASN A 55 14.08 -2.33 25.74
CA ASN A 55 14.24 -2.73 27.14
C ASN A 55 12.96 -3.38 27.69
N GLU A 56 11.81 -3.06 27.09
CA GLU A 56 10.51 -3.65 27.43
C GLU A 56 10.22 -4.92 26.62
N ARG A 57 9.38 -5.78 27.21
CA ARG A 57 8.97 -7.05 26.59
C ARG A 57 8.13 -6.75 25.34
N ALA A 58 8.63 -7.16 24.18
CA ALA A 58 7.94 -6.95 22.90
C ALA A 58 6.56 -7.64 22.89
N LYS A 59 5.55 -6.94 22.34
CA LYS A 59 4.18 -7.47 22.17
C LYS A 59 4.11 -8.66 21.19
N GLY A 60 5.14 -8.88 20.38
CA GLY A 60 5.24 -9.97 19.43
C GLY A 60 6.51 -9.93 18.57
N TYR A 61 6.54 -10.79 17.56
CA TYR A 61 7.63 -10.89 16.59
C TYR A 61 7.10 -10.83 15.16
N ARG A 62 7.91 -10.26 14.26
CA ARG A 62 7.61 -10.19 12.83
C ARG A 62 7.76 -11.59 12.23
N HIS A 63 6.77 -12.02 11.45
CA HIS A 63 6.76 -13.34 10.83
C HIS A 63 6.65 -13.21 9.31
N GLY A 64 7.71 -12.67 8.70
CA GLY A 64 7.79 -12.49 7.25
C GLY A 64 6.68 -11.59 6.71
N HIS A 65 6.40 -11.80 5.42
CA HIS A 65 5.41 -11.06 4.63
C HIS A 65 4.56 -12.05 3.85
N ARG A 66 3.37 -11.62 3.45
CA ARG A 66 2.47 -12.43 2.62
C ARG A 66 1.80 -11.55 1.59
N ASP A 67 2.00 -11.92 0.33
CA ASP A 67 1.40 -11.24 -0.80
C ASP A 67 -0.13 -11.22 -0.68
N ARG A 68 -0.71 -10.05 -0.95
CA ARG A 68 -2.15 -9.80 -0.96
C ARG A 68 -2.52 -8.98 -2.18
N GLN A 69 -3.62 -9.36 -2.82
CA GLN A 69 -4.23 -8.54 -3.86
C GLN A 69 -5.19 -7.54 -3.21
N LEU A 70 -5.04 -6.26 -3.58
CA LEU A 70 -5.90 -5.16 -3.19
C LEU A 70 -6.54 -4.57 -4.43
N THR A 71 -7.83 -4.24 -4.36
CA THR A 71 -8.54 -3.53 -5.42
C THR A 71 -8.95 -2.17 -4.87
N GLY A 72 -8.50 -1.11 -5.54
CA GLY A 72 -8.85 0.27 -5.22
C GLY A 72 -9.16 1.08 -6.48
N THR A 73 -9.18 2.41 -6.34
CA THR A 73 -9.31 3.33 -7.49
C THR A 73 -8.13 3.23 -8.45
N PHE A 74 -6.97 2.77 -7.97
CA PHE A 74 -5.80 2.45 -8.76
C PHE A 74 -5.89 1.07 -9.46
N GLY A 75 -7.04 0.40 -9.45
CA GLY A 75 -7.20 -0.95 -9.98
C GLY A 75 -6.73 -2.04 -9.02
N THR A 76 -6.47 -3.23 -9.55
CA THR A 76 -5.99 -4.38 -8.78
C THR A 76 -4.46 -4.38 -8.72
N GLU A 77 -3.93 -4.44 -7.50
CA GLU A 77 -2.50 -4.37 -7.23
C GLU A 77 -2.11 -5.44 -6.21
N THR A 78 -0.92 -6.03 -6.36
CA THR A 78 -0.38 -6.96 -5.36
C THR A 78 0.62 -6.24 -4.47
N VAL A 79 0.44 -6.34 -3.15
CA VAL A 79 1.30 -5.77 -2.10
C VAL A 79 1.84 -6.89 -1.21
N ARG A 80 2.98 -6.67 -0.56
CA ARG A 80 3.68 -7.69 0.24
C ARG A 80 3.79 -7.38 1.74
#